data_AF-A0A3C0G8Y4-F1
#
_entry.id   AF-A0A3C0G8Y4-F1
#
_cell.length_a   1.000
_cell.length_b   1.000
_cell.length_c   1.000
_cell.angle_alpha   90.00
_cell.angle_beta   90.00
_cell.angle_gamma   90.00
#
_symmetry.space_group_name_H-M   'P 1'
#
loop_
_entity.id
_entity.type
_entity.pdbx_description
1 polymer ?
#
loop_
_entity_poly.entity_id
_entity_poly.type
_entity_poly.pdbx_seq_one_letter_code
_entity_poly.pdbx_strand_id
1 'polypeptide(L)'
;MASLLSSVEISGITGTFEDIFDTFKRNIVIHKEPAKTIATPSSGALFGYGDESNQPNYTYTPRSGTYFAKISYVERRSDDPYVRELTSRVENDLVRIKVKEDAKNYINDGKTEKITFDNKTFKIAGNEIVKNFLGSEFFIYYLEETA
;
A
#
# COMPACT_ATOMS: atom_id res chain seq x y z
N MET A 1 10.96 18.62 -27.00
CA MET A 1 9.61 18.53 -27.60
C MET A 1 8.86 19.80 -27.25
N ALA A 2 8.23 20.47 -28.21
CA ALA A 2 7.44 21.65 -27.93
C ALA A 2 6.14 21.21 -27.22
N SER A 3 5.94 21.67 -26.00
CA SER A 3 4.69 21.47 -25.25
C SER A 3 3.64 22.44 -25.79
N LEU A 4 2.40 21.96 -25.95
CA LEU A 4 1.26 22.80 -26.31
C LEU A 4 0.83 23.73 -25.17
N LEU A 5 1.33 23.47 -23.95
CA LEU A 5 1.10 24.25 -22.75
C LEU A 5 2.42 24.87 -22.28
N SER A 6 2.36 26.10 -21.79
CA SER A 6 3.48 26.75 -21.13
C SER A 6 3.80 26.09 -19.79
N SER A 7 5.02 26.30 -19.28
CA SER A 7 5.43 25.78 -17.96
C SER A 7 4.56 26.33 -16.82
N VAL A 8 4.07 27.56 -16.95
CA VAL A 8 3.19 28.19 -15.97
C VAL A 8 1.81 27.52 -15.95
N GLU A 9 1.24 27.24 -17.11
CA GLU A 9 -0.05 26.53 -17.21
C GLU A 9 0.06 25.10 -16.67
N ILE A 10 1.14 24.39 -17.01
CA ILE A 10 1.40 23.06 -16.47
C ILE A 10 1.47 23.10 -14.95
N SER A 11 2.25 24.04 -14.38
CA SER A 11 2.38 24.19 -12.93
C SER A 11 1.07 24.56 -12.24
N GLY A 12 0.22 25.38 -12.87
CA GLY A 12 -1.08 25.75 -12.32
C GLY A 12 -2.06 24.57 -12.29
N ILE A 13 -2.11 23.79 -13.36
CA ILE A 13 -2.96 22.60 -13.46
C ILE A 13 -2.51 21.52 -12.48
N THR A 14 -1.20 21.20 -12.44
CA THR A 14 -0.67 20.20 -11.52
C THR A 14 -0.86 20.62 -10.06
N GLY A 15 -0.60 21.89 -9.73
CA GLY A 15 -0.87 22.45 -8.40
C GLY A 15 -2.33 22.26 -7.97
N THR A 16 -3.29 22.55 -8.87
CA THR A 16 -4.72 22.33 -8.58
C THR A 16 -5.04 20.85 -8.31
N PHE A 17 -4.42 19.92 -9.05
CA PHE A 17 -4.59 18.48 -8.80
C PHE A 17 -4.01 18.05 -7.44
N GLU A 18 -2.86 18.61 -7.07
CA GLU A 18 -2.24 18.41 -5.76
C GLU A 18 -3.14 18.94 -4.64
N ASP A 19 -3.72 20.14 -4.80
CA ASP A 19 -4.64 20.72 -3.82
C ASP A 19 -5.91 19.88 -3.64
N ILE A 20 -6.46 19.35 -4.76
CA ILE A 20 -7.58 18.42 -4.71
C ILE A 20 -7.18 17.15 -3.97
N PHE A 21 -6.00 16.60 -4.24
CA PHE A 21 -5.52 15.44 -3.50
C PHE A 21 -5.40 15.77 -2.00
N ASP A 22 -4.81 16.91 -1.67
CA ASP A 22 -4.54 17.33 -0.30
C ASP A 22 -5.81 17.57 0.52
N THR A 23 -6.83 18.12 -0.13
CA THR A 23 -8.15 18.39 0.47
C THR A 23 -8.89 17.10 0.82
N PHE A 24 -8.78 16.07 -0.03
CA PHE A 24 -9.55 14.83 0.11
C PHE A 24 -8.72 13.64 0.62
N LYS A 25 -7.44 13.84 0.96
CA LYS A 25 -6.59 12.77 1.48
C LYS A 25 -7.02 12.37 2.88
N ARG A 26 -6.86 11.10 3.18
CA ARG A 26 -7.10 10.49 4.49
C ARG A 26 -5.92 9.61 4.86
N ASN A 27 -5.75 9.39 6.17
CA ASN A 27 -4.71 8.50 6.68
C ASN A 27 -5.10 7.05 6.41
N ILE A 28 -4.16 6.28 5.87
CA ILE A 28 -4.22 4.83 5.78
C ILE A 28 -3.01 4.25 6.51
N VAL A 29 -3.20 3.12 7.20
CA VAL A 29 -2.09 2.39 7.85
C VAL A 29 -1.82 1.14 7.04
N ILE A 30 -0.57 0.99 6.62
CA ILE A 30 -0.11 -0.11 5.77
C ILE A 30 0.71 -1.03 6.65
N HIS A 31 0.28 -2.29 6.75
CA HIS A 31 0.94 -3.31 7.56
C HIS A 31 1.72 -4.25 6.66
N LYS A 32 3.00 -4.40 6.98
CA LYS A 32 3.93 -5.29 6.29
C LYS A 32 4.06 -6.61 7.03
N GLU A 33 4.64 -7.58 6.32
CA GLU A 33 5.14 -8.78 6.97
C GLU A 33 6.11 -8.41 8.11
N PRO A 34 6.00 -9.06 9.29
CA PRO A 34 6.87 -8.76 10.41
C PRO A 34 8.30 -9.20 10.12
N ALA A 35 9.28 -8.37 10.51
CA ALA A 35 10.69 -8.70 10.34
C ALA A 35 11.10 -9.75 11.38
N LYS A 36 11.62 -10.89 10.91
CA LYS A 36 12.20 -11.94 11.74
C LYS A 36 13.62 -11.55 12.12
N THR A 37 13.85 -11.28 13.40
CA THR A 37 15.20 -11.08 13.95
C THR A 37 15.64 -12.36 14.63
N ILE A 38 16.83 -12.86 14.29
CA ILE A 38 17.43 -14.02 14.93
C ILE A 38 18.38 -13.49 16.00
N ALA A 39 18.15 -13.86 17.26
CA ALA A 39 19.11 -13.60 18.31
C ALA A 39 20.23 -14.64 18.19
N THR A 40 21.49 -14.20 18.10
CA THR A 40 22.63 -15.13 18.12
C THR A 40 22.77 -15.66 19.55
N PRO A 41 22.56 -16.95 19.83
CA PRO A 41 22.90 -17.48 21.15
C PRO A 41 24.42 -17.36 21.35
N SER A 42 24.83 -16.91 22.53
CA SER A 42 26.25 -16.88 22.91
C SER A 42 26.84 -18.28 22.81
N SER A 43 27.78 -18.49 21.89
CA SER A 43 28.46 -19.77 21.68
C SER A 43 29.53 -20.01 22.74
N GLY A 44 29.11 -20.30 23.97
CA GLY A 44 29.98 -20.72 25.07
C GLY A 44 29.84 -22.20 25.46
N ALA A 45 28.84 -22.92 24.93
CA ALA A 45 28.52 -24.28 25.34
C ALA A 45 29.09 -25.33 24.38
N LEU A 46 29.76 -26.33 24.94
CA LEU A 46 30.35 -27.47 24.23
C LEU A 46 29.22 -28.40 23.76
N PHE A 47 29.04 -28.54 22.44
CA PHE A 47 28.01 -29.41 21.87
C PHE A 47 28.16 -30.87 22.36
N GLY A 48 27.15 -31.40 23.06
CA GLY A 48 27.06 -32.83 23.38
C GLY A 48 26.94 -33.22 24.86
N TYR A 49 26.93 -32.26 25.80
CA TYR A 49 26.73 -32.56 27.23
C TYR A 49 25.48 -31.87 27.80
N GLY A 50 24.35 -32.59 27.83
CA GLY A 50 23.24 -32.34 28.76
C GLY A 50 22.39 -31.08 28.60
N ASP A 51 22.60 -30.23 27.59
CA ASP A 51 21.80 -29.01 27.42
C ASP A 51 20.39 -29.26 26.87
N GLU A 52 19.43 -28.49 27.40
CA GLU A 52 18.06 -28.45 26.92
C GLU A 52 17.99 -28.01 25.45
N SER A 53 17.05 -28.59 24.71
CA SER A 53 16.85 -28.36 23.28
C SER A 53 16.89 -26.85 22.95
N ASN A 54 17.69 -26.50 21.93
CA ASN A 54 17.93 -25.15 21.45
C ASN A 54 16.62 -24.33 21.41
N GLN A 55 16.43 -23.42 22.37
CA GLN A 55 15.21 -22.61 22.44
C GLN A 55 15.07 -21.75 21.16
N PRO A 56 13.85 -21.50 20.67
CA PRO A 56 13.64 -20.69 19.48
C PRO A 56 14.14 -19.25 19.70
N ASN A 57 15.31 -18.94 19.14
CA ASN A 57 15.98 -17.62 19.24
C ASN A 57 15.56 -16.68 18.10
N TYR A 58 14.27 -16.47 17.90
CA TYR A 58 13.79 -15.48 16.94
C TYR A 58 12.62 -14.66 17.46
N THR A 59 12.60 -13.38 17.13
CA THR A 59 11.49 -12.47 17.46
C THR A 59 10.93 -11.83 16.19
N TYR A 60 9.61 -11.67 16.15
CA TYR A 60 8.91 -11.01 15.06
C TYR A 60 8.59 -9.57 15.46
N THR A 61 9.11 -8.62 14.70
CA THR A 61 8.82 -7.19 14.92
C THR A 61 7.82 -6.71 13.87
N PRO A 62 6.62 -6.23 14.28
CA PRO A 62 5.64 -5.72 13.33
C PRO A 62 6.17 -4.46 12.66
N ARG A 63 6.03 -4.39 11.33
CA ARG A 63 6.43 -3.22 10.52
C ARG A 63 5.17 -2.61 9.91
N SER A 64 4.88 -1.36 10.27
CA SER A 64 3.73 -0.62 9.74
C SER A 64 4.08 0.84 9.52
N GLY A 65 3.44 1.47 8.53
CA GLY A 65 3.61 2.89 8.22
C GLY A 65 2.27 3.56 7.94
N THR A 66 2.17 4.84 8.28
CA THR A 66 0.97 5.66 8.01
C THR A 66 1.24 6.57 6.83
N TYR A 67 0.33 6.55 5.86
CA TYR A 67 0.44 7.28 4.60
C TYR A 67 -0.87 7.95 4.24
N PHE A 68 -0.82 8.88 3.28
CA PHE A 68 -2.01 9.57 2.79
C PHE A 68 -2.55 8.93 1.51
N ALA A 69 -3.87 8.76 1.46
CA ALA A 69 -4.57 8.30 0.28
C ALA A 69 -5.90 9.01 0.08
N LYS A 70 -6.28 9.26 -1.17
CA LYS A 70 -7.68 9.53 -1.52
C LYS A 70 -8.39 8.20 -1.69
N ILE A 71 -9.43 7.97 -0.90
CA ILE A 71 -10.20 6.73 -0.89
C ILE A 71 -11.50 6.95 -1.68
N SER A 72 -11.88 5.97 -2.50
CA SER A 72 -13.16 5.95 -3.22
C SER A 72 -13.77 4.55 -3.13
N TYR A 73 -14.95 4.44 -2.55
CA TYR A 73 -15.72 3.20 -2.55
C TYR A 73 -16.33 3.01 -3.93
N VAL A 74 -16.06 1.85 -4.54
CA VAL A 74 -16.50 1.56 -5.90
C VAL A 74 -17.81 0.80 -5.83
N GLU A 75 -18.82 1.28 -6.57
CA GLU A 75 -20.07 0.57 -6.69
C GLU A 75 -19.90 -0.72 -7.51
N ARG A 76 -20.62 -1.78 -7.11
CA ARG A 76 -20.55 -3.09 -7.77
C ARG A 76 -20.87 -3.04 -9.28
N ARG A 77 -21.69 -2.09 -9.72
CA ARG A 77 -21.96 -1.80 -11.14
C ARG A 77 -21.12 -0.60 -11.59
N SER A 78 -19.83 -0.79 -11.76
CA SER A 78 -18.94 0.23 -12.35
C SER A 78 -18.74 -0.03 -13.83
N ASP A 79 -18.71 1.02 -14.64
CA ASP A 79 -18.31 0.98 -16.05
C ASP A 79 -16.77 0.86 -16.21
N ASP A 80 -16.02 1.00 -15.12
CA ASP A 80 -14.57 0.89 -15.13
C ASP A 80 -14.16 -0.55 -15.52
N PRO A 81 -13.37 -0.73 -16.60
CA PRO A 81 -13.06 -2.07 -17.12
C PRO A 81 -12.22 -2.89 -16.13
N TYR A 82 -11.36 -2.24 -15.32
CA TYR A 82 -10.59 -2.93 -14.29
C TYR A 82 -11.48 -3.40 -13.16
N VAL A 83 -12.43 -2.58 -12.73
CA VAL A 83 -13.44 -2.98 -11.74
C VAL A 83 -14.24 -4.15 -12.27
N ARG A 84 -14.70 -4.13 -13.53
CA ARG A 84 -15.48 -5.22 -14.10
C ARG A 84 -14.71 -6.54 -14.13
N GLU A 85 -13.41 -6.51 -14.43
CA GLU A 85 -12.55 -7.69 -14.37
C GLU A 85 -12.37 -8.19 -12.93
N LEU A 86 -12.10 -7.29 -11.98
CA LEU A 86 -11.88 -7.63 -10.58
C LEU A 86 -13.14 -8.13 -9.89
N THR A 87 -14.29 -7.46 -10.08
CA THR A 87 -15.60 -7.86 -9.53
C THR A 87 -16.07 -9.21 -10.06
N SER A 88 -15.59 -9.66 -11.22
CA SER A 88 -15.86 -11.04 -11.67
C SER A 88 -15.17 -12.11 -10.79
N ARG A 89 -14.11 -11.72 -10.07
CA ARG A 89 -13.27 -12.59 -9.23
C ARG A 89 -13.42 -12.32 -7.73
N VAL A 90 -14.05 -11.21 -7.37
CA VAL A 90 -14.16 -10.71 -6.00
C VAL A 90 -15.64 -10.56 -5.64
N GLU A 91 -16.08 -11.28 -4.60
CA GLU A 91 -17.48 -11.24 -4.14
C GLU A 91 -17.77 -9.97 -3.30
N ASN A 92 -16.73 -9.43 -2.66
CA ASN A 92 -16.79 -8.29 -1.74
C ASN A 92 -16.76 -6.94 -2.47
N ASP A 93 -17.16 -5.88 -1.76
CA ASP A 93 -17.10 -4.52 -2.29
C ASP A 93 -15.64 -4.08 -2.47
N LEU A 94 -15.36 -3.46 -3.62
CA LEU A 94 -14.03 -2.96 -3.97
C LEU A 94 -13.86 -1.52 -3.50
N VAL A 95 -12.68 -1.22 -2.97
CA VAL A 95 -12.27 0.13 -2.59
C VAL A 95 -11.07 0.53 -3.42
N ARG A 96 -11.16 1.69 -4.07
CA ARG A 96 -10.06 2.27 -4.82
C ARG A 96 -9.32 3.28 -3.96
N ILE A 97 -8.03 3.10 -3.79
CA ILE A 97 -7.17 4.13 -3.19
C ILE A 97 -6.29 4.75 -4.27
N LYS A 98 -6.12 6.06 -4.18
CA LYS A 98 -5.12 6.81 -4.95
C LYS A 98 -4.09 7.35 -3.97
N VAL A 99 -2.82 7.09 -4.24
CA VAL A 99 -1.69 7.47 -3.38
C VAL A 99 -0.59 8.17 -4.15
N LYS A 100 0.32 8.81 -3.41
CA LYS A 100 1.56 9.38 -3.93
C LYS A 100 2.70 8.36 -3.90
N GLU A 101 3.83 8.74 -4.47
CA GLU A 101 5.01 7.90 -4.64
C GLU A 101 5.54 7.32 -3.32
N ASP A 102 5.51 8.09 -2.23
CA ASP A 102 5.95 7.66 -0.89
C ASP A 102 5.20 6.42 -0.40
N ALA A 103 3.86 6.45 -0.48
CA ALA A 103 3.02 5.34 -0.08
C ALA A 103 3.15 4.16 -1.05
N LYS A 104 3.23 4.42 -2.36
CA LYS A 104 3.45 3.38 -3.37
C LYS A 104 4.77 2.64 -3.14
N ASN A 105 5.86 3.38 -2.90
CA ASN A 105 7.16 2.81 -2.61
C ASN A 105 7.09 1.94 -1.37
N TYR A 106 6.38 2.38 -0.33
CA TYR A 106 6.15 1.54 0.84
C TYR A 106 5.29 0.32 0.51
N ILE A 107 4.17 0.44 -0.21
CA ILE A 107 3.30 -0.69 -0.59
C ILE A 107 4.07 -1.77 -1.35
N ASN A 108 4.95 -1.37 -2.25
CA ASN A 108 5.71 -2.29 -3.10
C ASN A 108 7.04 -2.76 -2.45
N ASP A 109 7.48 -2.14 -1.36
CA ASP A 109 8.64 -2.57 -0.57
C ASP A 109 8.31 -3.85 0.24
N GLY A 110 8.44 -5.01 -0.39
CA GLY A 110 8.13 -6.31 0.23
C GLY A 110 6.64 -6.58 0.37
N LYS A 111 6.28 -7.64 1.12
CA LYS A 111 4.90 -8.10 1.18
C LYS A 111 4.03 -7.21 2.08
N THR A 112 2.96 -6.67 1.50
CA THR A 112 1.91 -5.97 2.24
C THR A 112 0.85 -6.98 2.68
N GLU A 113 0.66 -7.11 3.99
CA GLU A 113 -0.31 -8.05 4.56
C GLU A 113 -1.72 -7.48 4.55
N LYS A 114 -1.85 -6.22 4.97
CA LYS A 114 -3.14 -5.53 5.04
C LYS A 114 -2.99 -4.02 5.06
N ILE A 115 -4.04 -3.34 4.63
CA ILE A 115 -4.20 -1.89 4.73
C ILE A 115 -5.43 -1.61 5.57
N THR A 116 -5.31 -0.71 6.56
CA THR A 116 -6.40 -0.39 7.48
C THR A 116 -6.72 1.09 7.46
N PHE A 117 -8.00 1.41 7.33
CA PHE A 117 -8.56 2.76 7.42
C PHE A 117 -10.06 2.66 7.71
N ASP A 118 -10.65 3.72 8.25
CA ASP A 118 -12.07 3.77 8.64
C ASP A 118 -12.52 2.54 9.48
N ASN A 119 -11.64 2.08 10.38
CA ASN A 119 -11.84 0.89 11.23
C ASN A 119 -12.09 -0.42 10.45
N LYS A 120 -11.75 -0.47 9.18
CA LYS A 120 -11.85 -1.64 8.31
C LYS A 120 -10.48 -2.12 7.86
N THR A 121 -10.41 -3.39 7.47
CA THR A 121 -9.20 -4.03 6.98
C THR A 121 -9.38 -4.44 5.53
N PHE A 122 -8.35 -4.21 4.72
CA PHE A 122 -8.39 -4.50 3.30
C PHE A 122 -7.12 -5.21 2.85
N LYS A 123 -7.24 -6.05 1.83
CA LYS A 123 -6.12 -6.63 1.07
C LYS A 123 -6.06 -6.00 -0.32
N ILE A 124 -4.88 -6.00 -0.94
CA ILE A 124 -4.73 -5.52 -2.32
C ILE A 124 -5.30 -6.58 -3.27
N ALA A 125 -6.23 -6.18 -4.14
CA ALA A 125 -6.98 -7.07 -5.01
C ALA A 125 -6.45 -7.12 -6.45
N GLY A 126 -5.45 -6.31 -6.79
CA GLY A 126 -4.91 -6.24 -8.16
C GLY A 126 -3.59 -5.49 -8.26
N ASN A 127 -3.17 -5.25 -9.50
CA ASN A 127 -1.92 -4.55 -9.80
C ASN A 127 -2.05 -3.03 -9.63
N GLU A 128 -0.90 -2.36 -9.49
CA GLU A 128 -0.84 -0.90 -9.50
C GLU A 128 -1.19 -0.34 -10.88
N ILE A 129 -1.87 0.81 -10.87
CA ILE A 129 -2.13 1.59 -12.07
C ILE A 129 -1.51 2.96 -11.89
N VAL A 130 -0.55 3.30 -12.75
CA VAL A 130 0.07 4.62 -12.78
C VAL A 130 -0.82 5.59 -13.54
N LYS A 131 -1.09 6.75 -12.94
CA LYS A 131 -1.73 7.88 -13.61
C LYS A 131 -0.81 9.10 -13.54
N ASN A 132 -0.23 9.44 -14.68
CA ASN A 132 0.56 10.65 -14.85
C ASN A 132 -0.34 11.79 -15.35
N PHE A 133 -0.30 12.92 -14.66
CA PHE A 133 -0.98 14.16 -15.05
C PHE A 133 0.08 15.24 -15.21
N LEU A 134 0.57 15.42 -16.44
CA LEU A 134 1.53 16.47 -16.80
C LEU A 134 2.79 16.49 -15.90
N GLY A 135 3.26 15.31 -15.47
CA GLY A 135 4.41 15.16 -14.57
C GLY A 135 4.07 14.86 -13.11
N SER A 136 2.83 15.08 -12.66
CA SER A 136 2.37 14.60 -11.35
C SER A 136 1.90 13.15 -11.44
N GLU A 137 2.57 12.25 -10.73
CA GLU A 137 2.26 10.82 -10.74
C GLU A 137 1.43 10.43 -9.52
N PHE A 138 0.31 9.76 -9.79
CA PHE A 138 -0.53 9.15 -8.79
C PHE A 138 -0.66 7.66 -9.07
N PHE A 139 -0.65 6.87 -8.00
CA PHE A 139 -0.72 5.42 -8.08
C PHE A 139 -2.06 4.96 -7.54
N ILE A 140 -2.75 4.12 -8.31
CA ILE A 140 -4.06 3.59 -7.95
C ILE A 140 -3.93 2.12 -7.61
N TYR A 141 -4.53 1.75 -6.48
CA TYR A 141 -4.68 0.37 -6.06
C TYR A 141 -6.16 0.07 -5.82
N TYR A 142 -6.57 -1.13 -6.21
CA TYR A 142 -7.85 -1.70 -5.84
C TYR A 142 -7.66 -2.60 -4.64
N LEU A 143 -8.52 -2.40 -3.64
CA LEU A 143 -8.52 -3.11 -2.39
C LEU A 143 -9.84 -3.87 -2.24
N GLU A 144 -9.77 -5.02 -1.60
CA GLU A 144 -10.91 -5.84 -1.23
C GLU A 144 -11.03 -5.82 0.30
N GLU A 145 -12.24 -5.58 0.81
CA GLU A 145 -12.52 -5.63 2.25
C GLU A 145 -12.35 -7.08 2.75
N THR A 146 -11.55 -7.23 3.81
CA THR A 146 -11.37 -8.49 4.51
C THR A 146 -12.04 -8.36 5.87
N ALA A 147 -13.08 -9.16 6.10
CA ALA A 147 -13.80 -9.24 7.38
C ALA A 147 -12.91 -9.75 8.52
#